data_AF-A0A1X4IV57-F1
#
_entry.id   AF-A0A1X4IV57-F1
#
_cell.length_a   1.000
_cell.length_b   1.000
_cell.length_c   1.000
_cell.angle_alpha   90.00
_cell.angle_beta   90.00
_cell.angle_gamma   90.00
#
_symmetry.space_group_name_H-M   'P 1'
#
loop_
_entity.id
_entity.type
_entity.pdbx_description
1 polymer ?
#
loop_
_entity_poly.entity_id
_entity_poly.type
_entity_poly.pdbx_seq_one_letter_code
_entity_poly.pdbx_strand_id
1 'polypeptide(L)'
;MAEIDGLDDFTDQVTVLETSLAGAQAVASTFAGEMQQIRTTMSDTSREVRTLSNGMSRGLRGAFDGVVFDGMKLSDALQNIGKSMVSAAYSSAINPVTKHIGTMFGAGLEGVISGALPFAKGGSFVQGRVTPFAKGGVVSAPTTFPMRGGTGLMGEAGPEAIMPLTRGADGRLGVAADGGGRAVTVVMNISTPDVTGFQRSQGQVAAQLSRALGRGQRLR
;
A
#
# COMPACT_ATOMS: atom_id res chain seq x y z
N MET A 1 -69.06 -0.91 -52.29
CA MET A 1 -68.98 -0.66 -50.83
C MET A 1 -68.21 -1.77 -50.12
N ALA A 2 -68.39 -3.06 -50.45
CA ALA A 2 -67.64 -4.18 -49.85
C ALA A 2 -66.12 -4.21 -50.16
N GLU A 3 -65.67 -3.64 -51.27
CA GLU A 3 -64.25 -3.63 -51.66
C GLU A 3 -63.41 -2.56 -50.93
N ILE A 4 -64.06 -1.52 -50.41
CA ILE A 4 -63.40 -0.47 -49.62
C ILE A 4 -63.17 -0.95 -48.18
N ASP A 5 -64.11 -1.74 -47.65
CA ASP A 5 -64.06 -2.30 -46.28
C ASP A 5 -62.87 -3.28 -46.09
N GLY A 6 -62.53 -4.04 -47.13
CA GLY A 6 -61.38 -4.97 -47.08
C GLY A 6 -60.01 -4.29 -47.17
N LEU A 7 -59.93 -3.07 -47.70
CA LEU A 7 -58.69 -2.29 -47.75
C LEU A 7 -58.41 -1.61 -46.40
N ASP A 8 -59.44 -1.19 -45.67
CA ASP A 8 -59.29 -0.64 -44.33
C ASP A 8 -58.84 -1.73 -43.34
N ASP A 9 -59.43 -2.93 -43.36
CA ASP A 9 -59.01 -4.06 -42.51
C ASP A 9 -57.56 -4.50 -42.79
N PHE A 10 -57.14 -4.52 -44.07
CA PHE A 10 -55.76 -4.80 -44.43
C PHE A 10 -54.79 -3.71 -43.91
N THR A 11 -55.18 -2.45 -43.98
CA THR A 11 -54.37 -1.32 -43.48
C THR A 11 -54.20 -1.36 -41.96
N ASP A 12 -55.26 -1.74 -41.24
CA ASP A 12 -55.21 -1.95 -39.80
C ASP A 12 -54.28 -3.11 -39.42
N GLN A 13 -54.34 -4.23 -40.13
CA GLN A 13 -53.45 -5.37 -39.92
C GLN A 13 -51.97 -5.02 -40.18
N VAL A 14 -51.68 -4.22 -41.21
CA VAL A 14 -50.33 -3.72 -41.50
C VAL A 14 -49.82 -2.81 -40.38
N THR A 15 -50.67 -1.93 -39.84
CA THR A 15 -50.33 -1.01 -38.74
C THR A 15 -50.03 -1.77 -37.44
N VAL A 16 -50.80 -2.82 -37.13
CA VAL A 16 -50.55 -3.70 -35.99
C VAL A 16 -49.23 -4.46 -36.16
N LEU A 17 -48.96 -4.96 -37.37
CA LEU A 17 -47.71 -5.65 -37.68
C LEU A 17 -46.49 -4.73 -37.55
N GLU A 18 -46.58 -3.49 -38.05
CA GLU A 18 -45.51 -2.49 -37.93
C GLU A 18 -45.22 -2.16 -36.45
N THR A 19 -46.27 -1.99 -35.65
CA THR A 19 -46.14 -1.75 -34.20
C THR A 19 -45.51 -2.96 -33.48
N SER A 20 -45.88 -4.18 -33.86
CA SER A 20 -45.29 -5.41 -33.34
C SER A 20 -43.80 -5.55 -33.71
N LEU A 21 -43.45 -5.26 -34.97
CA LEU A 21 -42.07 -5.26 -35.46
C LEU A 21 -41.21 -4.20 -34.77
N ALA A 22 -41.74 -3.00 -34.57
CA ALA A 22 -41.06 -1.94 -33.81
C ALA A 22 -40.80 -2.36 -32.36
N GLY A 23 -41.79 -3.00 -31.71
CA GLY A 23 -41.64 -3.58 -30.38
C GLY A 23 -40.58 -4.69 -30.33
N ALA A 24 -40.58 -5.59 -31.32
CA ALA A 24 -39.60 -6.66 -31.42
C ALA A 24 -38.17 -6.12 -31.64
N GLN A 25 -38.01 -5.07 -32.46
CA GLN A 25 -36.73 -4.41 -32.68
C GLN A 25 -36.21 -3.72 -31.40
N ALA A 26 -37.09 -3.08 -30.63
CA ALA A 26 -36.72 -2.50 -29.34
C ALA A 26 -36.22 -3.58 -28.36
N VAL A 27 -36.93 -4.70 -28.22
CA VAL A 27 -36.53 -5.83 -27.36
C VAL A 27 -35.22 -6.47 -27.84
N ALA A 28 -35.01 -6.59 -29.14
CA ALA A 28 -33.76 -7.11 -29.69
C ALA A 28 -32.56 -6.21 -29.36
N SER A 29 -32.75 -4.89 -29.40
CA SER A 29 -31.69 -3.93 -29.07
C SER A 29 -31.32 -3.93 -27.59
N THR A 30 -32.30 -4.06 -26.70
CA THR A 30 -32.06 -4.16 -25.25
C THR A 30 -31.39 -5.48 -24.90
N PHE A 31 -31.85 -6.59 -25.48
CA PHE A 31 -31.22 -7.89 -25.31
C PHE A 31 -29.76 -7.91 -25.80
N ALA A 32 -29.46 -7.25 -26.91
CA ALA A 32 -28.08 -7.10 -27.39
C ALA A 32 -27.19 -6.34 -26.39
N GLY A 33 -27.73 -5.29 -25.75
CA GLY A 33 -27.06 -4.56 -24.68
C GLY A 33 -26.78 -5.44 -23.45
N GLU A 34 -27.79 -6.18 -22.99
CA GLU A 34 -27.66 -7.11 -21.86
C GLU A 34 -26.62 -8.21 -22.13
N MET A 35 -26.60 -8.78 -23.33
CA MET A 35 -25.60 -9.79 -23.73
C MET A 35 -24.18 -9.22 -23.73
N GLN A 36 -24.00 -7.95 -24.09
CA GLN A 36 -22.70 -7.28 -24.02
C GLN A 36 -22.27 -7.02 -22.57
N GLN A 37 -23.22 -6.68 -21.70
CA GLN A 37 -22.96 -6.53 -20.27
C GLN A 37 -22.59 -7.87 -19.63
N ILE A 38 -23.34 -8.94 -19.92
CA ILE A 38 -23.01 -10.31 -19.47
C ILE A 38 -21.61 -10.70 -19.92
N ARG A 39 -21.23 -10.43 -21.18
CA ARG A 39 -19.89 -10.73 -21.68
C ARG A 39 -18.79 -10.00 -20.89
N THR A 40 -19.04 -8.74 -20.54
CA THR A 40 -18.11 -7.92 -19.75
C THR A 40 -17.97 -8.48 -18.34
N THR A 41 -19.08 -8.74 -17.65
CA THR A 41 -19.10 -9.36 -16.33
C THR A 41 -18.40 -10.73 -16.34
N MET A 42 -18.70 -11.58 -17.32
CA MET A 42 -18.05 -12.89 -17.46
C MET A 42 -16.53 -12.76 -17.68
N SER A 43 -16.10 -11.77 -18.48
CA SER A 43 -14.67 -11.48 -18.66
C SER A 43 -14.01 -11.08 -17.33
N ASP A 44 -14.63 -10.19 -16.58
CA ASP A 44 -14.10 -9.71 -15.30
C ASP A 44 -14.07 -10.83 -14.25
N THR A 45 -15.15 -11.59 -14.12
CA THR A 45 -15.18 -12.82 -13.30
C THR A 45 -14.07 -13.78 -13.72
N SER A 46 -13.81 -13.96 -15.02
CA SER A 46 -12.73 -14.84 -15.49
C SER A 46 -11.33 -14.34 -15.07
N ARG A 47 -11.12 -13.02 -14.97
CA ARG A 47 -9.86 -12.43 -14.53
C ARG A 47 -9.70 -12.58 -13.01
N GLU A 48 -10.78 -12.38 -12.27
CA GLU A 48 -10.81 -12.58 -10.82
C GLU A 48 -10.55 -14.04 -10.45
N VAL A 49 -11.22 -14.99 -11.10
CA VAL A 49 -11.02 -16.43 -10.91
C VAL A 49 -9.57 -16.82 -11.19
N ARG A 50 -8.94 -16.29 -12.25
CA ARG A 50 -7.51 -16.54 -12.52
C ARG A 50 -6.61 -15.97 -11.42
N THR A 51 -6.92 -14.78 -10.92
CA THR A 51 -6.15 -14.15 -9.84
C THR A 51 -6.25 -14.95 -8.55
N LEU A 52 -7.47 -15.38 -8.20
CA LEU A 52 -7.74 -16.26 -7.06
C LEU A 52 -7.01 -17.60 -7.20
N SER A 53 -7.12 -18.25 -8.37
CA SER A 53 -6.45 -19.53 -8.66
C SER A 53 -4.94 -19.42 -8.49
N ASN A 54 -4.32 -18.39 -9.08
CA ASN A 54 -2.89 -18.15 -8.94
C ASN A 54 -2.47 -17.85 -7.50
N GLY A 55 -3.29 -17.09 -6.75
CA GLY A 55 -3.06 -16.81 -5.33
C GLY A 55 -3.14 -18.08 -4.48
N MET A 56 -4.16 -18.90 -4.71
CA MET A 56 -4.37 -20.18 -4.05
C MET A 56 -3.21 -21.14 -4.33
N SER A 57 -2.80 -21.31 -5.59
CA SER A 57 -1.69 -22.19 -5.94
C SER A 57 -0.38 -21.77 -5.31
N ARG A 58 -0.07 -20.47 -5.27
CA ARG A 58 1.11 -19.96 -4.57
C ARG A 58 1.03 -20.14 -3.06
N GLY A 59 -0.13 -19.87 -2.46
CA GLY A 59 -0.34 -20.06 -1.02
C GLY A 59 -0.23 -21.53 -0.61
N LEU A 60 -0.84 -22.43 -1.39
CA LEU A 60 -0.73 -23.87 -1.18
C LEU A 60 0.72 -24.34 -1.34
N ARG A 61 1.41 -23.92 -2.40
CA ARG A 61 2.82 -24.29 -2.62
C ARG A 61 3.71 -23.80 -1.48
N GLY A 62 3.57 -22.54 -1.06
CA GLY A 62 4.33 -22.00 0.06
C GLY A 62 4.03 -22.70 1.40
N ALA A 63 2.78 -23.09 1.63
CA ALA A 63 2.41 -23.87 2.80
C ALA A 63 3.02 -25.28 2.77
N PHE A 64 3.01 -25.95 1.61
CA PHE A 64 3.66 -27.26 1.44
C PHE A 64 5.17 -27.17 1.59
N ASP A 65 5.81 -26.22 0.90
CA ASP A 65 7.26 -26.04 0.97
C ASP A 65 7.71 -25.73 2.39
N GLY A 66 6.98 -24.88 3.12
CA GLY A 66 7.32 -24.54 4.50
C GLY A 66 7.13 -25.70 5.49
N VAL A 67 6.15 -26.59 5.27
CA VAL A 67 5.95 -27.78 6.12
C VAL A 67 7.00 -28.86 5.82
N VAL A 68 7.31 -29.08 4.54
CA VAL A 68 8.20 -30.16 4.11
C VAL A 68 9.68 -29.80 4.25
N PHE A 69 10.06 -28.58 3.87
CA PHE A 69 11.47 -28.16 3.81
C PHE A 69 11.87 -27.24 4.96
N ASP A 70 11.00 -26.34 5.42
CA ASP A 70 11.32 -25.40 6.51
C ASP A 70 10.95 -25.92 7.91
N GLY A 71 10.34 -27.12 8.00
CA GLY A 71 9.95 -27.74 9.27
C GLY A 71 8.88 -26.95 10.04
N MET A 72 8.13 -26.07 9.37
CA MET A 72 7.06 -25.29 10.01
C MET A 72 5.92 -26.22 10.44
N LYS A 73 5.24 -25.89 11.54
CA LYS A 73 4.08 -26.67 11.97
C LYS A 73 2.95 -26.49 10.96
N LEU A 74 2.22 -27.57 10.69
CA LEU A 74 1.02 -27.53 9.84
C LEU A 74 -0.01 -26.48 10.34
N SER A 75 -0.09 -26.25 11.65
CA SER A 75 -0.90 -25.19 12.25
C SER A 75 -0.55 -23.80 11.72
N ASP A 76 0.73 -23.53 11.55
CA ASP A 76 1.25 -22.22 11.16
C ASP A 76 1.05 -22.01 9.67
N ALA A 77 1.19 -23.08 8.87
CA ALA A 77 0.87 -23.10 7.45
C ALA A 77 -0.62 -22.82 7.21
N LEU A 78 -1.51 -23.49 7.95
CA LEU A 78 -2.96 -23.25 7.90
C LEU A 78 -3.33 -21.83 8.36
N GLN A 79 -2.66 -21.30 9.39
CA GLN A 79 -2.86 -19.94 9.86
C GLN A 79 -2.44 -18.90 8.80
N ASN A 80 -1.37 -19.17 8.05
CA ASN A 80 -0.90 -18.31 6.97
C ASN A 80 -1.84 -18.34 5.75
N ILE A 81 -2.41 -19.50 5.42
CA ILE A 81 -3.48 -19.60 4.41
C ILE A 81 -4.70 -18.78 4.84
N GLY A 82 -5.13 -18.90 6.11
CA GLY A 82 -6.23 -18.10 6.66
C GLY A 82 -5.98 -16.59 6.57
N LYS A 83 -4.80 -16.13 6.95
CA LYS A 83 -4.39 -14.71 6.82
C LYS A 83 -4.39 -14.24 5.36
N SER A 84 -3.97 -15.10 4.44
CA SER A 84 -3.95 -14.79 3.00
C SER A 84 -5.37 -14.68 2.43
N MET A 85 -6.29 -15.56 2.85
CA MET A 85 -7.70 -15.48 2.45
C MET A 85 -8.39 -14.23 3.00
N VAL A 86 -8.14 -13.87 4.27
CA VAL A 86 -8.67 -12.63 4.88
C VAL A 86 -8.12 -11.40 4.17
N SER A 87 -6.83 -11.38 3.86
CA SER A 87 -6.19 -10.27 3.12
C SER A 87 -6.74 -10.14 1.71
N ALA A 88 -6.99 -11.26 1.02
CA ALA A 88 -7.61 -11.27 -0.30
C ALA A 88 -9.05 -10.73 -0.26
N ALA A 89 -9.88 -11.19 0.68
CA ALA A 89 -11.25 -10.70 0.86
C ALA A 89 -11.28 -9.20 1.21
N TYR A 90 -10.39 -8.76 2.11
CA TYR A 90 -10.25 -7.35 2.49
C TYR A 90 -9.82 -6.48 1.29
N SER A 91 -8.81 -6.92 0.54
CA SER A 91 -8.34 -6.21 -0.66
C SER A 91 -9.42 -6.13 -1.75
N SER A 92 -10.21 -7.20 -1.94
CA SER A 92 -11.34 -7.22 -2.88
C SER A 92 -12.42 -6.21 -2.52
N ALA A 93 -12.65 -5.96 -1.22
CA ALA A 93 -13.63 -4.99 -0.75
C ALA A 93 -13.15 -3.53 -0.86
N ILE A 94 -11.85 -3.27 -0.69
CA ILE A 94 -11.31 -1.90 -0.59
C ILE A 94 -10.70 -1.38 -1.88
N ASN A 95 -10.14 -2.24 -2.71
CA ASN A 95 -9.55 -1.85 -3.99
C ASN A 95 -10.54 -1.10 -4.91
N PRO A 96 -11.83 -1.47 -5.02
CA PRO A 96 -12.78 -0.75 -5.86
C PRO A 96 -13.00 0.70 -5.40
N VAL A 97 -13.17 0.91 -4.08
CA VAL A 97 -13.37 2.25 -3.50
C VAL A 97 -12.12 3.11 -3.69
N THR A 98 -10.95 2.54 -3.43
CA THR A 98 -9.66 3.23 -3.60
C THR A 98 -9.43 3.62 -5.06
N LYS A 99 -9.77 2.73 -5.99
CA LYS A 99 -9.65 2.98 -7.44
C LYS A 99 -10.65 4.04 -7.91
N HIS A 100 -11.90 4.00 -7.46
CA HIS A 100 -12.92 4.99 -7.81
C HIS A 100 -12.58 6.39 -7.29
N ILE A 101 -12.11 6.51 -6.04
CA ILE A 101 -11.65 7.78 -5.47
C ILE A 101 -10.43 8.29 -6.26
N GLY A 102 -9.47 7.43 -6.57
CA GLY A 102 -8.30 7.80 -7.38
C GLY A 102 -8.66 8.30 -8.78
N THR A 103 -9.64 7.67 -9.45
CA THR A 103 -10.10 8.11 -10.78
C THR A 103 -10.91 9.41 -10.73
N MET A 104 -11.72 9.62 -9.69
CA MET A 104 -12.52 10.85 -9.54
C MET A 104 -11.65 12.06 -9.20
N PHE A 105 -10.63 11.87 -8.35
CA PHE A 105 -9.64 12.90 -8.05
C PHE A 105 -8.75 13.23 -9.25
N GLY A 106 -8.40 12.22 -10.07
CA GLY A 106 -7.64 12.41 -11.31
C GLY A 106 -8.40 13.22 -12.36
N ALA A 107 -9.68 12.88 -12.60
CA ALA A 107 -10.49 13.55 -13.62
C ALA A 107 -10.90 14.98 -13.25
N GLY A 108 -11.17 15.25 -11.97
CA GLY A 108 -11.56 16.60 -11.50
C GLY A 108 -10.42 17.62 -11.54
N LEU A 109 -9.17 17.18 -11.41
CA LEU A 109 -8.00 18.05 -11.45
C LEU A 109 -7.58 18.39 -12.89
N GLU A 110 -7.79 17.46 -13.83
CA GLU A 110 -7.46 17.62 -15.25
C GLU A 110 -8.40 18.62 -15.96
N GLY A 111 -9.68 18.68 -15.56
CA GLY A 111 -10.65 19.65 -16.10
C GLY A 111 -10.48 21.09 -15.58
N VAL A 112 -9.92 21.28 -14.38
CA VAL A 112 -9.72 22.62 -13.80
C VAL A 112 -8.40 23.25 -14.24
N ILE A 113 -7.35 22.44 -14.47
CA ILE A 113 -6.04 22.92 -14.92
C ILE A 113 -6.06 23.31 -16.41
N SER A 114 -6.90 22.67 -17.23
CA SER A 114 -7.01 22.94 -18.66
C SER A 114 -7.80 24.21 -19.02
N GLY A 115 -8.69 24.69 -18.14
CA GLY A 115 -9.56 25.84 -18.42
C GLY A 115 -9.04 27.23 -18.00
N ALA A 116 -7.98 27.33 -17.20
CA ALA A 116 -7.68 28.56 -16.45
C ALA A 116 -6.36 29.29 -16.80
N LEU A 117 -5.51 28.79 -17.71
CA LEU A 117 -4.20 29.41 -17.96
C LEU A 117 -3.86 29.56 -19.46
N PRO A 118 -3.91 30.77 -20.05
CA PRO A 118 -3.52 31.01 -21.43
C PRO A 118 -2.01 31.24 -21.52
N PHE A 119 -1.21 30.16 -21.57
CA PHE A 119 0.22 30.28 -21.85
C PHE A 119 0.49 30.14 -23.35
N ALA A 120 0.66 31.28 -24.02
CA ALA A 120 0.80 31.42 -25.47
C ALA A 120 2.12 30.90 -26.08
N LYS A 121 3.01 30.26 -25.31
CA LYS A 121 4.23 29.60 -25.81
C LYS A 121 4.61 28.39 -24.97
N GLY A 122 3.83 27.31 -25.11
CA GLY A 122 4.21 25.93 -24.78
C GLY A 122 5.07 25.78 -23.52
N GLY A 123 4.42 25.88 -22.36
CA GLY A 123 5.08 25.61 -21.08
C GLY A 123 5.79 24.25 -21.13
N SER A 124 6.99 24.19 -20.56
CA SER A 124 7.89 23.05 -20.51
C SER A 124 7.38 21.89 -19.66
N PHE A 125 6.10 21.55 -19.80
CA PHE A 125 5.41 20.48 -19.13
C PHE A 125 5.36 19.31 -20.11
N VAL A 126 6.37 18.46 -20.07
CA VAL A 126 6.23 17.11 -20.62
C VAL A 126 5.06 16.48 -19.88
N GLN A 127 3.91 16.39 -20.55
CA GLN A 127 2.79 15.53 -20.15
C GLN A 127 2.13 15.83 -18.79
N GLY A 128 1.94 17.10 -18.42
CA GLY A 128 0.98 17.49 -17.36
C GLY A 128 1.23 16.95 -15.95
N ARG A 129 2.32 16.21 -15.72
CA ARG A 129 2.78 15.77 -14.41
C ARG A 129 4.07 16.50 -14.12
N VAL A 130 3.94 17.70 -13.58
CA VAL A 130 4.94 18.14 -12.59
C VAL A 130 4.85 17.07 -11.51
N THR A 131 5.78 16.12 -11.49
CA THR A 131 6.00 15.29 -10.31
C THR A 131 6.69 16.22 -9.34
N PRO A 132 5.97 16.86 -8.41
CA PRO A 132 6.61 17.79 -7.51
C PRO A 132 7.51 16.92 -6.64
N PHE A 133 8.79 17.22 -6.55
CA PHE A 133 9.67 16.70 -5.49
C PHE A 133 9.27 17.33 -4.14
N ALA A 134 7.97 17.37 -3.83
CA ALA A 134 7.38 18.13 -2.73
C ALA A 134 7.57 17.49 -1.36
N LYS A 135 8.26 16.35 -1.27
CA LYS A 135 8.77 15.80 -0.02
C LYS A 135 10.12 15.17 -0.36
N GLY A 136 11.21 15.81 0.05
CA GLY A 136 12.58 15.33 -0.18
C GLY A 136 12.68 13.83 0.07
N GLY A 137 12.79 13.08 -1.02
CA GLY A 137 13.00 11.64 -1.02
C GLY A 137 14.46 11.39 -1.33
N VAL A 138 15.09 10.57 -0.49
CA VAL A 138 16.45 10.08 -0.71
C VAL A 138 16.44 9.19 -1.95
N VAL A 139 17.25 9.54 -2.95
CA VAL A 139 17.43 8.77 -4.17
C VAL A 139 18.56 7.77 -3.94
N SER A 140 18.16 6.60 -3.43
CA SER A 140 19.07 5.50 -3.06
C SER A 140 19.69 4.74 -4.25
N ALA A 141 19.29 5.05 -5.49
CA ALA A 141 19.82 4.45 -6.71
C ALA A 141 19.73 5.41 -7.91
N PRO A 142 20.60 5.27 -8.94
CA PRO A 142 20.58 6.13 -10.13
C PRO A 142 19.19 6.12 -10.80
N THR A 143 18.49 7.25 -10.72
CA THR A 143 17.12 7.43 -11.21
C THR A 143 17.14 8.29 -12.46
N THR A 144 16.69 7.73 -13.58
CA THR A 144 16.57 8.44 -14.84
C THR A 144 15.29 9.28 -14.87
N PHE A 145 15.37 10.53 -15.30
CA PHE A 145 14.21 11.38 -15.57
C PHE A 145 14.26 11.95 -17.00
N PRO A 146 13.10 12.08 -17.68
CA PRO A 146 13.06 12.59 -19.05
C PRO A 146 13.34 14.10 -19.09
N MET A 147 14.20 14.53 -20.01
CA MET A 147 14.47 15.94 -20.32
C MET A 147 14.19 16.22 -21.81
N ARG A 148 13.95 17.48 -22.18
CA ARG A 148 13.69 17.82 -23.59
C ARG A 148 14.97 17.64 -24.41
N GLY A 149 15.04 16.53 -25.16
CA GLY A 149 16.21 16.17 -25.97
C GLY A 149 17.14 15.13 -25.35
N GLY A 150 16.75 14.46 -24.25
CA GLY A 150 17.54 13.37 -23.67
C GLY A 150 17.01 12.84 -22.34
N THR A 151 17.78 11.98 -21.69
CA THR A 151 17.46 11.41 -20.37
C THR A 151 18.46 11.93 -19.35
N GLY A 152 18.00 12.63 -18.31
CA GLY A 152 18.82 13.03 -17.17
C GLY A 152 18.96 11.88 -16.17
N LEU A 153 20.12 11.75 -15.51
CA LEU A 153 20.38 10.74 -14.47
C LEU A 153 20.63 11.46 -13.16
N MET A 154 19.82 11.18 -12.14
CA MET A 154 19.99 11.68 -10.78
C MET A 154 20.49 10.53 -9.89
N GLY A 155 21.56 10.75 -9.13
CA GLY A 155 22.08 9.79 -8.16
C GLY A 155 22.87 10.52 -7.09
N GLU A 156 22.75 10.07 -5.86
CA GLU A 156 23.51 10.60 -4.73
C GLU A 156 24.94 10.05 -4.77
N ALA A 157 25.94 10.83 -4.34
CA ALA A 157 27.37 10.51 -4.47
C ALA A 157 27.86 9.41 -3.50
N GLY A 158 27.00 8.48 -3.11
CA GLY A 158 27.28 7.36 -2.22
C GLY A 158 26.34 7.31 -1.00
N PRO A 159 26.33 6.19 -0.25
CA PRO A 159 25.47 6.03 0.93
C PRO A 159 25.88 7.01 2.04
N GLU A 160 25.02 7.98 2.36
CA GLU A 160 25.20 8.81 3.55
C GLU A 160 24.77 8.03 4.80
N ALA A 161 25.64 7.99 5.82
CA ALA A 161 25.31 7.36 7.08
C ALA A 161 24.33 8.24 7.87
N ILE A 162 23.12 7.73 8.15
CA ILE A 162 22.19 8.37 9.10
C ILE A 162 22.74 8.17 10.51
N MET A 163 23.41 9.20 11.03
CA MET A 163 23.96 9.18 12.37
C MET A 163 22.94 9.76 13.37
N PRO A 164 22.67 9.10 14.50
CA PRO A 164 21.77 9.66 15.51
C PRO A 164 22.38 10.94 16.09
N LEU A 165 21.73 12.07 15.84
CA LEU A 165 22.12 13.35 16.44
C LEU A 165 21.47 13.47 17.82
N THR A 166 22.27 13.79 18.82
CA THR A 166 21.79 14.11 20.17
C THR A 166 22.15 15.55 20.50
N ARG A 167 21.29 16.20 21.28
CA ARG A 167 21.52 17.56 21.75
C ARG A 167 22.34 17.50 23.04
N GLY A 168 23.49 18.15 23.05
CA GLY A 168 24.33 18.32 24.24
C GLY A 168 23.69 19.27 25.26
N ALA A 169 24.20 19.23 26.49
CA ALA A 169 23.77 20.15 27.57
C ALA A 169 24.11 21.63 27.27
N ASP A 170 25.02 21.86 26.33
CA ASP A 170 25.38 23.16 25.77
C ASP A 170 24.47 23.60 24.60
N GLY A 171 23.43 22.83 24.28
CA GLY A 171 22.45 23.12 23.24
C GLY A 171 22.91 22.81 21.82
N ARG A 172 24.15 22.37 21.62
CA ARG A 172 24.71 22.01 20.32
C ARG A 172 24.30 20.61 19.90
N LEU A 173 24.15 20.37 18.60
CA LEU A 173 23.86 19.05 18.05
C LEU A 173 25.19 18.34 17.78
N GLY A 174 25.35 17.12 18.28
CA GLY A 174 26.52 16.28 18.06
C GLY A 174 26.10 14.87 17.63
N VAL A 175 27.00 14.18 16.90
CA VAL A 175 26.81 12.78 16.51
C VAL A 175 27.00 11.89 17.73
N ALA A 176 25.96 11.12 18.09
CA ALA A 176 26.08 10.10 19.12
C ALA A 176 26.81 8.88 18.54
N ALA A 177 28.02 8.61 19.03
CA ALA A 177 28.65 7.31 18.81
C ALA A 177 27.91 6.28 19.67
N ASP A 178 27.06 5.47 19.04
CA ASP A 178 26.24 4.42 19.69
C ASP A 178 27.06 3.28 20.32
N GLY A 179 28.39 3.38 20.34
CA GLY A 179 29.27 2.43 21.05
C GLY A 179 29.67 2.87 22.46
N GLY A 180 29.34 4.09 22.87
CA GLY A 180 29.80 4.69 24.13
C GLY A 180 28.72 4.68 25.20
N GLY A 181 28.27 3.50 25.64
CA GLY A 181 27.24 3.37 26.68
C GLY A 181 27.51 4.31 27.85
N ARG A 182 26.52 5.13 28.23
CA ARG A 182 26.65 6.15 29.30
C ARG A 182 27.29 5.52 30.54
N ALA A 183 28.38 6.12 31.05
CA ALA A 183 29.10 5.59 32.20
C ALA A 183 28.16 5.59 33.42
N VAL A 184 27.90 4.40 33.97
CA VAL A 184 27.07 4.26 35.19
C VAL A 184 27.99 4.46 36.38
N THR A 185 27.90 5.63 37.01
CA THR A 185 28.62 5.93 38.26
C THR A 185 27.77 5.49 39.44
N VAL A 186 28.26 4.52 40.22
CA VAL A 186 27.63 4.08 41.48
C VAL A 186 28.46 4.64 42.65
N VAL A 187 27.90 5.57 43.42
CA VAL A 187 28.54 6.12 44.61
C VAL A 187 27.91 5.48 45.85
N MET A 188 28.72 4.78 46.65
CA MET A 188 28.29 4.12 47.88
C MET A 188 28.96 4.79 49.08
N ASN A 189 28.20 5.52 49.87
CA ASN A 189 28.68 6.13 51.11
C ASN A 189 28.36 5.20 52.28
N ILE A 190 29.40 4.70 52.96
CA ILE A 190 29.26 3.83 54.13
C ILE A 190 29.78 4.57 55.34
N SER A 191 28.90 4.85 56.30
CA SER A 191 29.26 5.41 57.60
C SER A 191 28.94 4.37 58.66
N THR A 192 29.99 3.84 59.31
CA THR A 192 29.85 2.85 60.38
C THR A 192 30.73 3.24 61.58
N PRO A 193 30.18 3.25 62.80
CA PRO A 193 30.97 3.45 64.02
C PRO A 193 31.72 2.17 64.44
N ASP A 194 31.34 1.00 63.93
CA ASP A 194 31.97 -0.30 64.22
C ASP A 194 32.72 -0.83 62.99
N VAL A 195 34.05 -0.84 63.09
CA VAL A 195 34.96 -1.35 62.05
C VAL A 195 34.96 -2.88 61.96
N THR A 196 34.77 -3.59 63.08
CA THR A 196 34.76 -5.06 63.11
C THR A 196 33.46 -5.63 62.54
N GLY A 197 32.32 -5.00 62.81
CA GLY A 197 31.05 -5.30 62.18
C GLY A 197 31.07 -5.08 60.66
N PHE A 198 31.78 -4.04 60.20
CA PHE A 198 31.98 -3.78 58.78
C PHE A 198 32.81 -4.86 58.09
N GLN A 199 33.93 -5.28 58.69
CA GLN A 199 34.75 -6.36 58.16
C GLN A 199 33.94 -7.65 57.95
N ARG A 200 33.04 -7.96 58.89
CA ARG A 200 32.15 -9.13 58.80
C ARG A 200 31.06 -8.99 57.72
N SER A 201 30.62 -7.77 57.41
CA SER A 201 29.56 -7.50 56.42
C SER A 201 30.07 -7.15 55.02
N GLN A 202 31.39 -7.11 54.79
CA GLN A 202 31.98 -6.80 53.48
C GLN A 202 31.40 -7.64 52.33
N GLY A 203 31.16 -8.94 52.55
CA GLY A 203 30.56 -9.81 51.54
C GLY A 203 29.13 -9.42 51.15
N GLN A 204 28.34 -8.91 52.11
CA GLN A 204 26.97 -8.46 51.84
C GLN A 204 26.97 -7.12 51.08
N VAL A 205 27.88 -6.21 51.43
CA VAL A 205 28.07 -4.93 50.72
C VAL A 205 28.53 -5.20 49.28
N ALA A 206 29.48 -6.11 49.08
CA ALA A 206 29.93 -6.52 47.74
C ALA A 206 28.78 -7.11 46.91
N ALA A 207 27.93 -7.95 47.50
CA ALA A 207 26.76 -8.51 46.82
C ALA A 207 25.73 -7.42 46.44
N GLN A 208 25.54 -6.41 47.28
CA GLN A 208 24.67 -5.26 46.95
C GLN A 208 25.25 -4.42 45.80
N LEU A 209 26.56 -4.17 45.81
CA LEU A 209 27.25 -3.46 44.73
C LEU A 209 27.12 -4.19 43.39
N SER A 210 27.36 -5.51 43.35
CA SER A 210 27.22 -6.32 42.13
C SER A 210 25.79 -6.29 41.59
N ARG A 211 24.76 -6.30 42.46
CA ARG A 211 23.36 -6.15 42.05
C ARG A 211 23.06 -4.74 41.52
N ALA A 212 23.65 -3.69 42.10
CA ALA A 212 23.50 -2.32 41.63
C ALA A 212 24.14 -2.14 40.23
N LEU A 213 25.35 -2.67 40.04
CA LEU A 213 26.05 -2.68 38.76
C LEU A 213 25.27 -3.46 37.68
N GLY A 214 24.77 -4.66 38.01
CA GLY A 214 23.98 -5.46 37.08
C GLY A 214 22.66 -4.80 36.67
N ARG A 215 22.00 -4.06 37.57
CA ARG A 215 20.83 -3.24 37.21
C ARG A 215 21.19 -2.05 36.33
N GLY A 216 22.31 -1.39 36.61
CA GLY A 216 22.81 -0.28 35.80
C GLY A 216 23.18 -0.69 34.37
N GLN A 217 23.72 -1.90 34.17
CA GLN A 217 24.01 -2.46 32.85
C GLN A 217 22.77 -2.84 32.05
N ARG A 218 21.66 -3.18 32.73
CA ARG A 218 20.38 -3.55 32.07
C ARG A 218 19.54 -2.34 31.62
N LEU A 219 19.81 -1.16 32.17
CA LEU A 219 19.16 0.09 31.81
C LEU A 219 19.98 0.90 30.77
N ARG A 220 21.01 0.28 30.18
CA ARG A 220 21.79 0.82 29.06
C ARG A 220 21.12 0.52 27.74
#